data_AF-A0A6G9QJ84-F1
#
_entry.id   AF-A0A6G9QJ84-F1
#
_cell.length_a   1.000
_cell.length_b   1.000
_cell.length_c   1.000
_cell.angle_alpha   90.00
_cell.angle_beta   90.00
_cell.angle_gamma   90.00
#
_symmetry.space_group_name_H-M   'P 1'
#
loop_
_entity.id
_entity.type
_entity.pdbx_description
1 polymer ?
#
loop_
_entity_poly.entity_id
_entity_poly.type
_entity_poly.pdbx_seq_one_letter_code
_entity_poly.pdbx_strand_id
1 'polypeptide(L)'
;MFNFDLFLQTLKTEHNMFQTRELPSIAQIKEDDLREIGSLLAYDNTIASLRDKNKQFVWHVALPKSGSTWLTNTLAALLNTKGWQNFYFLNGGGNRAQEISPSEILRQKLLDKHIFAQHQHCLYSDYTLDIIEKFNIKVILQVRDLKDCLISLKDHLDNETTIKPLFYMNDFCWNSLNEDQKLEFLIAFAAPWYVNFWAGWSHAITSRKIDVSLVNYSDLLTDFESIVWNIYQSVGYNKDAQFTAKLSELNGSVFTRKNIGKTGRGDQFSAEQKLKIQSLTSFFPDTDFSPIGL
;
A
#
# COMPACT_ATOMS: atom_id res chain seq x y z
N MET A 1 18.00 11.73 39.20
CA MET A 1 16.60 11.46 38.82
C MET A 1 16.42 12.08 37.44
N PHE A 2 16.10 11.28 36.43
CA PHE A 2 15.85 11.78 35.07
C PHE A 2 14.61 12.68 35.09
N ASN A 3 14.76 13.95 34.71
CA ASN A 3 13.64 14.88 34.63
C ASN A 3 13.02 14.78 33.23
N PHE A 4 12.02 13.90 33.11
CA PHE A 4 11.35 13.60 31.84
C PHE A 4 10.67 14.84 31.23
N ASP A 5 10.16 15.75 32.06
CA ASP A 5 9.46 16.95 31.60
C ASP A 5 10.43 17.96 30.97
N LEU A 6 11.61 18.15 31.57
CA LEU A 6 12.67 18.99 31.00
C LEU A 6 13.18 18.42 29.67
N PHE A 7 13.34 17.10 29.59
CA PHE A 7 13.68 16.37 28.36
C PHE A 7 12.67 16.61 27.24
N LEU A 8 11.37 16.46 27.51
CA LEU A 8 10.32 16.72 26.53
C LEU A 8 10.28 18.19 26.09
N GLN A 9 10.64 19.11 26.99
CA GLN A 9 10.69 20.54 26.69
C GLN A 9 11.82 20.87 25.70
N THR A 10 13.02 20.32 25.93
CA THR A 10 14.18 20.48 25.02
C THR A 10 13.92 19.88 23.64
N LEU A 11 13.26 18.72 23.55
CA LEU A 11 12.92 18.10 22.27
C LEU A 11 11.92 18.92 21.44
N LYS A 12 11.02 19.67 22.10
CA LYS A 12 9.98 20.49 21.47
C LYS A 12 10.50 21.84 20.97
N THR A 13 11.53 22.40 21.58
CA THR A 13 12.09 23.72 21.22
C THR A 13 12.95 23.71 19.95
N GLU A 14 13.51 22.56 19.55
CA GLU A 14 14.38 22.45 18.37
C GLU A 14 13.63 21.84 17.16
N HIS A 15 12.70 22.61 16.61
CA HIS A 15 11.95 22.25 15.40
C HIS A 15 12.78 22.52 14.13
N ASN A 16 13.65 21.59 13.74
CA ASN A 16 14.20 21.56 12.38
C ASN A 16 13.94 20.20 11.70
N MET A 17 13.37 20.27 10.51
CA MET A 17 12.91 19.14 9.71
C MET A 17 14.09 18.42 9.01
N PHE A 18 14.01 17.09 8.95
CA PHE A 18 14.69 16.21 7.99
C PHE A 18 16.23 16.07 7.95
N GLN A 19 16.98 16.39 9.00
CA GLN A 19 18.39 15.99 9.06
C GLN A 19 18.69 15.23 10.35
N THR A 20 19.54 14.21 10.23
CA THR A 20 20.14 13.42 11.32
C THR A 20 20.41 14.32 12.51
N ARG A 21 19.60 14.22 13.57
CA ARG A 21 19.96 14.84 14.85
C ARG A 21 21.18 14.10 15.34
N GLU A 22 22.29 14.81 15.51
CA GLU A 22 23.42 14.26 16.24
C GLU A 22 22.96 14.10 17.69
N LEU A 23 22.67 12.87 18.11
CA LEU A 23 22.30 12.54 19.49
C LEU A 23 23.20 13.22 20.56
N PRO A 24 24.52 13.41 20.34
CA PRO A 24 25.37 14.16 21.26
C PRO A 24 24.98 15.62 21.51
N SER A 25 24.18 16.25 20.62
CA SER A 25 23.76 17.66 20.78
C SER A 25 22.65 17.83 21.82
N ILE A 26 22.01 16.75 22.28
CA ILE A 26 20.97 16.79 23.30
C ILE A 26 21.65 16.66 24.67
N ALA A 27 22.25 17.76 25.13
CA ALA A 27 23.17 17.85 26.28
C ALA A 27 22.62 17.37 27.65
N GLN A 28 21.39 16.86 27.73
CA GLN A 28 20.70 16.52 28.97
C GLN A 28 20.38 15.02 29.15
N ILE A 29 20.75 14.16 28.20
CA ILE A 29 20.46 12.73 28.27
C ILE A 29 21.77 11.95 28.25
N LYS A 30 21.89 10.95 29.13
CA LYS A 30 23.04 10.05 29.08
C LYS A 30 22.92 9.17 27.84
N GLU A 31 24.05 8.88 27.22
CA GLU A 31 24.10 8.01 26.04
C GLU A 31 23.47 6.64 26.31
N ASP A 32 23.66 6.09 27.52
CA ASP A 32 23.07 4.81 27.93
C ASP A 32 21.53 4.84 27.92
N ASP A 33 20.92 5.92 28.41
CA ASP A 33 19.45 6.08 28.42
C ASP A 33 18.91 6.16 26.97
N LEU A 34 19.64 6.82 26.07
CA LEU A 34 19.29 6.88 24.65
C LEU A 34 19.38 5.50 23.97
N ARG A 35 20.40 4.71 24.31
CA ARG A 35 20.56 3.33 23.80
C ARG A 35 19.44 2.43 24.29
N GLU A 36 19.02 2.56 25.55
CA GLU A 36 17.91 1.80 26.11
C GLU A 36 16.58 2.17 25.45
N ILE A 37 16.27 3.46 25.33
CA ILE A 37 15.06 3.94 24.61
C ILE A 37 15.07 3.46 23.15
N GLY A 38 16.21 3.59 22.46
CA GLY A 38 16.37 3.12 21.10
C GLY A 38 16.13 1.62 20.96
N SER A 39 16.64 0.82 21.90
CA SER A 39 16.42 -0.63 21.93
C SER A 39 14.95 -0.98 22.15
N LEU A 40 14.26 -0.29 23.05
CA LEU A 40 12.83 -0.52 23.30
C LEU A 40 11.98 -0.16 22.08
N LEU A 41 12.25 0.98 21.44
CA LEU A 41 11.53 1.45 20.25
C LEU A 41 11.88 0.67 18.98
N ALA A 42 12.90 -0.20 19.00
CA ALA A 42 13.23 -1.09 17.89
C ALA A 42 12.24 -2.26 17.77
N TYR A 43 11.45 -2.55 18.81
CA TYR A 43 10.47 -3.63 18.78
C TYR A 43 9.08 -3.12 18.40
N ASP A 44 8.46 -3.76 17.40
CA ASP A 44 7.12 -3.40 16.93
C ASP A 44 6.06 -3.50 18.02
N ASN A 45 6.22 -4.44 18.97
CA ASN A 45 5.35 -4.56 20.14
C ASN A 45 5.33 -3.30 21.00
N THR A 46 6.49 -2.67 21.18
CA THR A 46 6.60 -1.42 21.92
C THR A 46 5.88 -0.32 21.17
N ILE A 47 6.11 -0.19 19.87
CA ILE A 47 5.45 0.83 19.03
C ILE A 47 3.93 0.63 19.06
N ALA A 48 3.46 -0.60 18.90
CA ALA A 48 2.05 -0.94 18.95
C ALA A 48 1.43 -0.65 20.31
N SER A 49 2.17 -0.86 21.40
CA SER A 49 1.70 -0.60 22.77
C SER A 49 1.60 0.90 23.08
N LEU A 50 2.48 1.71 22.48
CA LEU A 50 2.46 3.18 22.61
C LEU A 50 1.37 3.85 21.77
N ARG A 51 0.78 3.15 20.81
CA ARG A 51 -0.27 3.68 19.94
C ARG A 51 -1.59 3.84 20.70
N ASP A 52 -2.24 4.99 20.53
CA ASP A 52 -3.58 5.24 21.08
C ASP A 52 -4.58 4.24 20.49
N LYS A 53 -5.13 3.39 21.36
CA LYS A 53 -6.06 2.31 20.99
C LYS A 53 -7.44 2.82 20.55
N ASN A 54 -7.76 4.09 20.82
CA ASN A 54 -8.99 4.72 20.32
C ASN A 54 -8.86 5.22 18.88
N LYS A 55 -7.65 5.22 18.31
CA LYS A 55 -7.41 5.65 16.93
C LYS A 55 -7.48 4.48 15.98
N GLN A 56 -8.07 4.70 14.81
CA GLN A 56 -8.16 3.68 13.76
C GLN A 56 -6.96 3.72 12.82
N PHE A 57 -6.64 2.57 12.25
CA PHE A 57 -5.60 2.43 11.24
C PHE A 57 -6.18 1.65 10.06
N VAL A 58 -6.23 2.31 8.91
CA VAL A 58 -6.58 1.69 7.64
C VAL A 58 -5.35 1.64 6.75
N TRP A 59 -5.15 0.52 6.07
CA TRP A 59 -4.08 0.34 5.12
C TRP A 59 -4.61 -0.13 3.77
N HIS A 60 -4.26 0.61 2.72
CA HIS A 60 -4.56 0.21 1.36
C HIS A 60 -3.40 -0.65 0.81
N VAL A 61 -3.66 -1.91 0.53
CA VAL A 61 -2.76 -2.83 -0.16
C VAL A 61 -3.33 -3.08 -1.54
N ALA A 62 -2.50 -3.02 -2.58
CA ALA A 62 -3.00 -3.15 -3.94
C ALA A 62 -2.04 -3.87 -4.86
N LEU A 63 -2.59 -4.57 -5.85
CA LEU A 63 -1.83 -5.00 -7.01
C LEU A 63 -1.29 -3.77 -7.76
N PRO A 64 -0.03 -3.80 -8.26
CA PRO A 64 0.45 -2.79 -9.18
C PRO A 64 -0.49 -2.66 -10.37
N LYS A 65 -0.77 -1.41 -10.79
CA LYS A 65 -1.63 -1.10 -11.94
C LYS A 65 -3.10 -1.56 -11.84
N SER A 66 -3.57 -1.84 -10.62
CA SER A 66 -4.99 -2.10 -10.32
C SER A 66 -5.89 -0.86 -10.27
N GLY A 67 -5.35 0.33 -10.54
CA GLY A 67 -6.06 1.60 -10.32
C GLY A 67 -5.96 2.12 -8.89
N SER A 68 -5.01 1.61 -8.10
CA SER A 68 -4.81 1.95 -6.68
C SER A 68 -4.61 3.43 -6.39
N THR A 69 -3.98 4.18 -7.30
CA THR A 69 -3.80 5.63 -7.16
C THR A 69 -5.14 6.36 -7.13
N TRP A 70 -6.11 5.93 -7.93
CA TRP A 70 -7.44 6.56 -7.97
C TRP A 70 -8.16 6.39 -6.64
N LEU A 71 -8.30 5.15 -6.17
CA LEU A 71 -8.97 4.85 -4.91
C LEU A 71 -8.25 5.50 -3.72
N THR A 72 -6.91 5.43 -3.68
CA THR A 72 -6.11 6.05 -2.62
C THR A 72 -6.35 7.54 -2.52
N ASN A 73 -6.28 8.26 -3.65
CA ASN A 73 -6.41 9.71 -3.64
C ASN A 73 -7.81 10.13 -3.21
N THR A 74 -8.84 9.39 -3.63
CA THR A 74 -10.21 9.64 -3.21
C THR A 74 -10.40 9.41 -1.71
N LEU A 75 -9.98 8.26 -1.18
CA LEU A 75 -10.11 7.94 0.23
C LEU A 75 -9.29 8.90 1.10
N ALA A 76 -8.05 9.20 0.72
CA ALA A 76 -7.20 10.15 1.42
C ALA A 76 -7.87 11.54 1.52
N ALA A 77 -8.42 12.02 0.40
CA ALA A 77 -9.11 13.31 0.37
C ALA A 77 -10.37 13.34 1.25
N LEU A 78 -11.14 12.25 1.28
CA LEU A 78 -12.33 12.11 2.12
C LEU A 78 -11.98 11.99 3.60
N LEU A 79 -10.99 11.18 3.95
CA LEU A 79 -10.60 10.96 5.35
C LEU A 79 -9.89 12.19 5.94
N ASN A 80 -9.20 12.99 5.13
CA ASN A 80 -8.64 14.27 5.54
C ASN A 80 -9.68 15.26 6.07
N THR A 81 -10.91 15.25 5.53
CA THR A 81 -11.98 16.13 6.05
C THR A 81 -12.38 15.79 7.48
N LYS A 82 -12.02 14.58 7.94
CA LYS A 82 -12.22 14.08 9.32
C LYS A 82 -10.94 14.09 10.15
N GLY A 83 -9.87 14.72 9.66
CA GLY A 83 -8.60 14.88 10.39
C GLY A 83 -7.68 13.66 10.38
N TRP A 84 -7.96 12.66 9.52
CA TRP A 84 -7.05 11.53 9.35
C TRP A 84 -5.70 12.00 8.77
N GLN A 85 -4.63 11.32 9.16
CA GLN A 85 -3.32 11.53 8.60
C GLN A 85 -3.06 10.48 7.52
N ASN A 86 -2.68 10.93 6.33
CA ASN A 86 -2.23 10.03 5.27
C ASN A 86 -0.72 9.91 5.32
N PHE A 87 -0.22 8.70 5.13
CA PHE A 87 1.21 8.47 5.01
C PHE A 87 1.53 7.28 4.12
N TYR A 88 2.80 7.18 3.74
CA TYR A 88 3.36 5.98 3.13
C TYR A 88 3.95 5.11 4.23
N PHE A 89 3.53 3.84 4.28
CA PHE A 89 3.96 2.89 5.31
C PHE A 89 5.30 2.20 4.98
N LEU A 90 6.10 2.87 4.15
CA LEU A 90 7.36 2.41 3.60
C LEU A 90 8.38 3.56 3.62
N ASN A 91 9.64 3.23 3.90
CA ASN A 91 10.75 4.17 3.81
C ASN A 91 11.46 4.02 2.45
N GLY A 92 11.08 4.87 1.49
CA GLY A 92 11.62 4.85 0.13
C GLY A 92 10.98 3.79 -0.78
N GLY A 93 10.77 4.15 -2.05
CA GLY A 93 10.30 3.23 -3.08
C GLY A 93 11.44 2.61 -3.89
N GLY A 94 11.11 2.01 -5.03
CA GLY A 94 12.08 1.58 -6.03
C GLY A 94 12.07 0.08 -6.32
N ASN A 95 13.25 -0.44 -6.69
CA ASN A 95 13.50 -1.87 -6.94
C ASN A 95 13.73 -2.64 -5.64
N ARG A 96 12.77 -2.54 -4.70
CA ARG A 96 12.79 -3.28 -3.44
C ARG A 96 11.40 -3.76 -3.07
N ALA A 97 11.34 -4.84 -2.29
CA ALA A 97 10.12 -5.25 -1.63
C ALA A 97 9.57 -4.09 -0.79
N GLN A 98 8.28 -3.84 -0.93
CA GLN A 98 7.56 -2.83 -0.17
C GLN A 98 6.99 -3.49 1.08
N GLU A 99 7.87 -3.88 1.99
CA GLU A 99 7.49 -4.38 3.31
C GLU A 99 7.00 -3.22 4.21
N ILE A 100 6.16 -3.55 5.16
CA ILE A 100 5.67 -2.61 6.17
C ILE A 100 6.78 -2.22 7.15
N SER A 101 6.73 -0.99 7.66
CA SER A 101 7.73 -0.47 8.58
C SER A 101 7.07 0.30 9.73
N PRO A 102 6.73 -0.36 10.86
CA PRO A 102 6.10 0.28 12.02
C PRO A 102 6.86 1.49 12.58
N SER A 103 8.18 1.53 12.42
CA SER A 103 9.03 2.68 12.76
C SER A 103 8.61 3.98 12.06
N GLU A 104 7.94 3.90 10.91
CA GLU A 104 7.39 5.05 10.19
C GLU A 104 6.30 5.79 10.98
N ILE A 105 5.55 5.07 11.82
CA ILE A 105 4.53 5.65 12.70
C ILE A 105 5.19 6.58 13.72
N LEU A 106 6.34 6.17 14.27
CA LEU A 106 7.14 7.01 15.17
C LEU A 106 7.74 8.20 14.43
N ARG A 107 8.41 7.92 13.30
CA ARG A 107 9.11 8.94 12.50
C ARG A 107 8.19 10.07 12.07
N GLN A 108 6.93 9.73 11.75
CA GLN A 108 5.91 10.67 11.28
C GLN A 108 4.98 11.18 12.39
N LYS A 109 5.25 10.83 13.66
CA LYS A 109 4.50 11.28 14.85
C LYS A 109 3.00 10.94 14.77
N LEU A 110 2.68 9.69 14.43
CA LEU A 110 1.32 9.24 14.15
C LEU A 110 0.67 8.41 15.27
N LEU A 111 1.36 8.17 16.39
CA LEU A 111 0.88 7.30 17.47
C LEU A 111 -0.50 7.69 18.05
N ASP A 112 -0.86 8.97 18.01
CA ASP A 112 -2.09 9.55 18.56
C ASP A 112 -3.10 9.98 17.47
N LYS A 113 -2.93 9.52 16.22
CA LYS A 113 -3.74 9.94 15.06
C LYS A 113 -4.52 8.77 14.47
N HIS A 114 -5.66 9.09 13.84
CA HIS A 114 -6.25 8.17 12.86
C HIS A 114 -5.38 8.18 11.61
N ILE A 115 -5.11 7.01 11.05
CA ILE A 115 -4.10 6.86 9.99
C ILE A 115 -4.69 6.13 8.79
N PHE A 116 -4.47 6.69 7.60
CA PHE A 116 -4.65 6.00 6.33
C PHE A 116 -3.29 5.79 5.66
N ALA A 117 -2.80 4.55 5.67
CA ALA A 117 -1.63 4.17 4.89
C ALA A 117 -2.03 4.05 3.41
N GLN A 118 -1.39 4.87 2.57
CA GLN A 118 -1.61 4.90 1.12
C GLN A 118 -1.20 3.59 0.44
N HIS A 119 -1.71 3.36 -0.78
CA HIS A 119 -1.52 2.10 -1.49
C HIS A 119 -0.07 1.61 -1.47
N GLN A 120 0.11 0.36 -1.08
CA GLN A 120 1.39 -0.32 -1.06
C GLN A 120 1.30 -1.67 -1.79
N HIS A 121 2.35 -2.02 -2.52
CA HIS A 121 2.48 -3.29 -3.23
C HIS A 121 3.21 -4.29 -2.33
N CYS A 122 2.57 -4.63 -1.20
CA CYS A 122 3.13 -5.51 -0.19
C CYS A 122 2.63 -6.95 -0.39
N LEU A 123 3.55 -7.91 -0.47
CA LEU A 123 3.20 -9.32 -0.44
C LEU A 123 2.74 -9.70 0.97
N TYR A 124 1.90 -10.73 1.05
CA TYR A 124 1.61 -11.35 2.33
C TYR A 124 2.88 -11.98 2.93
N SER A 125 3.00 -11.87 4.25
CA SER A 125 3.91 -12.66 5.07
C SER A 125 3.32 -12.81 6.48
N ASP A 126 3.78 -13.79 7.25
CA ASP A 126 3.36 -13.93 8.65
C ASP A 126 3.75 -12.70 9.49
N TYR A 127 4.84 -12.02 9.13
CA TYR A 127 5.22 -10.75 9.74
C TYR A 127 4.21 -9.64 9.39
N THR A 128 3.76 -9.56 8.14
CA THR A 128 2.73 -8.60 7.72
C THR A 128 1.44 -8.79 8.52
N LEU A 129 1.03 -10.05 8.72
CA LEU A 129 -0.13 -10.41 9.52
C LEU A 129 0.04 -10.02 11.00
N ASP A 130 1.18 -10.34 11.59
CA ASP A 130 1.50 -10.02 12.98
C ASP A 130 1.41 -8.51 13.25
N ILE A 131 1.88 -7.66 12.32
CA ILE A 131 1.72 -6.21 12.43
C ILE A 131 0.25 -5.78 12.27
N ILE A 132 -0.49 -6.36 11.32
CA ILE A 132 -1.92 -6.08 11.15
C ILE A 132 -2.67 -6.33 12.46
N GLU A 133 -2.40 -7.46 13.13
CA GLU A 133 -3.02 -7.83 14.40
C GLU A 133 -2.62 -6.86 15.53
N LYS A 134 -1.31 -6.60 15.71
CA LYS A 134 -0.79 -5.73 16.78
C LYS A 134 -1.33 -4.31 16.72
N PHE A 135 -1.50 -3.79 15.52
CA PHE A 135 -1.97 -2.43 15.28
C PHE A 135 -3.48 -2.35 15.02
N ASN A 136 -4.18 -3.50 14.99
CA ASN A 136 -5.60 -3.60 14.63
C ASN A 136 -5.89 -2.88 13.31
N ILE A 137 -5.11 -3.21 12.27
CA ILE A 137 -5.18 -2.57 10.95
C ILE A 137 -6.34 -3.15 10.17
N LYS A 138 -7.23 -2.28 9.69
CA LYS A 138 -8.21 -2.64 8.65
C LYS A 138 -7.53 -2.56 7.28
N VAL A 139 -7.59 -3.63 6.51
CA VAL A 139 -6.95 -3.70 5.19
C VAL A 139 -7.98 -3.46 4.09
N ILE A 140 -7.66 -2.58 3.15
CA ILE A 140 -8.34 -2.48 1.87
C ILE A 140 -7.44 -3.19 0.87
N LEU A 141 -7.91 -4.31 0.32
CA LEU A 141 -7.14 -5.10 -0.65
C LEU A 141 -7.69 -4.86 -2.05
N GLN A 142 -6.94 -4.15 -2.90
CA GLN A 142 -7.37 -3.82 -4.26
C GLN A 142 -6.71 -4.73 -5.30
N VAL A 143 -7.54 -5.35 -6.13
CA VAL A 143 -7.12 -6.26 -7.19
C VAL A 143 -7.74 -5.90 -8.54
N ARG A 144 -7.26 -6.54 -9.60
CA ARG A 144 -7.67 -6.37 -10.99
C ARG A 144 -7.28 -7.62 -11.77
N ASP A 145 -7.95 -7.88 -12.88
CA ASP A 145 -7.53 -8.87 -13.88
C ASP A 145 -6.02 -8.77 -14.15
N LEU A 146 -5.32 -9.89 -14.01
CA LEU A 146 -3.87 -9.96 -14.10
C LEU A 146 -3.38 -9.53 -15.48
N LYS A 147 -4.02 -10.01 -16.55
CA LYS A 147 -3.60 -9.71 -17.93
C LYS A 147 -3.72 -8.21 -18.19
N ASP A 148 -4.80 -7.58 -17.74
CA ASP A 148 -4.96 -6.12 -17.79
C ASP A 148 -3.90 -5.37 -16.98
N CYS A 149 -3.54 -5.87 -15.80
CA CYS A 149 -2.44 -5.33 -14.98
C CYS A 149 -1.10 -5.41 -15.72
N LEU A 150 -0.78 -6.53 -16.36
CA LEU A 150 0.46 -6.70 -17.12
C LEU A 150 0.53 -5.74 -18.31
N ILE A 151 -0.55 -5.59 -19.09
CA ILE A 151 -0.57 -4.62 -20.19
C ILE A 151 -0.46 -3.18 -19.67
N SER A 152 -1.17 -2.85 -18.59
CA SER A 152 -1.04 -1.51 -17.99
C SER A 152 0.37 -1.27 -17.40
N LEU A 153 1.06 -2.32 -16.96
CA LEU A 153 2.44 -2.24 -16.51
C LEU A 153 3.38 -2.04 -17.69
N LYS A 154 3.19 -2.74 -18.82
CA LYS A 154 3.93 -2.51 -20.07
C LYS A 154 3.88 -1.04 -20.46
N ASP A 155 2.69 -0.45 -20.54
CA ASP A 155 2.54 0.97 -20.90
C ASP A 155 3.31 1.89 -19.94
N HIS A 156 3.34 1.54 -18.66
CA HIS A 156 4.05 2.34 -17.66
C HIS A 156 5.56 2.19 -17.79
N LEU A 157 6.07 1.01 -18.16
CA LEU A 157 7.49 0.81 -18.45
C LEU A 157 7.89 1.56 -19.73
N ASP A 158 7.02 1.58 -20.74
CA ASP A 158 7.25 2.29 -22.01
C ASP A 158 7.26 3.82 -21.85
N ASN A 159 6.43 4.36 -20.94
CA ASN A 159 6.16 5.81 -20.89
C ASN A 159 6.61 6.52 -19.60
N GLU A 160 6.93 5.80 -18.53
CA GLU A 160 7.21 6.42 -17.22
C GLU A 160 8.54 5.96 -16.64
N THR A 161 8.62 4.75 -16.08
CA THR A 161 9.85 4.27 -15.42
C THR A 161 9.90 2.75 -15.32
N THR A 162 11.09 2.21 -15.57
CA THR A 162 11.43 0.78 -15.40
C THR A 162 11.60 0.35 -13.95
N ILE A 163 11.68 1.30 -13.01
CA ILE A 163 11.90 1.02 -11.59
C ILE A 163 10.59 0.50 -10.97
N LYS A 164 10.60 -0.74 -10.49
CA LYS A 164 9.42 -1.45 -9.95
C LYS A 164 9.79 -2.38 -8.79
N PRO A 165 8.89 -2.58 -7.81
CA PRO A 165 9.14 -3.50 -6.71
C PRO A 165 9.06 -4.98 -7.12
N LEU A 166 8.61 -5.29 -8.35
CA LEU A 166 8.34 -6.66 -8.81
C LEU A 166 9.57 -7.35 -9.39
N PHE A 167 10.48 -6.59 -10.01
CA PHE A 167 11.65 -7.08 -10.74
C PHE A 167 12.68 -5.96 -10.91
N TYR A 168 13.90 -6.32 -11.29
CA TYR A 168 14.88 -5.36 -11.78
C TYR A 168 14.84 -5.26 -13.31
N MET A 169 14.74 -4.04 -13.82
CA MET A 169 14.88 -3.70 -15.23
C MET A 169 15.50 -2.30 -15.32
N ASN A 170 16.33 -2.07 -16.33
CA ASN A 170 16.83 -0.74 -16.66
C ASN A 170 16.35 -0.33 -18.06
N ASP A 171 16.39 0.97 -18.35
CA ASP A 171 15.83 1.54 -19.58
C ASP A 171 16.52 1.02 -20.84
N PHE A 172 17.84 0.77 -20.80
CA PHE A 172 18.58 0.23 -21.94
C PHE A 172 18.08 -1.17 -22.32
N CYS A 173 17.96 -2.06 -21.34
CA CYS A 173 17.46 -3.41 -21.55
C CYS A 173 15.99 -3.38 -22.02
N TRP A 174 15.12 -2.58 -21.39
CA TRP A 174 13.71 -2.49 -21.78
C TRP A 174 13.53 -2.01 -23.22
N ASN A 175 14.25 -0.97 -23.62
CA ASN A 175 14.16 -0.39 -24.96
C ASN A 175 14.78 -1.28 -26.05
N SER A 176 15.60 -2.27 -25.67
CA SER A 176 16.15 -3.25 -26.60
C SER A 176 15.18 -4.39 -26.96
N LEU A 177 14.11 -4.57 -26.16
CA LEU A 177 13.12 -5.61 -26.40
C LEU A 177 12.10 -5.16 -27.45
N ASN A 178 11.77 -6.07 -28.36
CA ASN A 178 10.58 -5.90 -29.20
C ASN A 178 9.29 -6.15 -28.39
N GLU A 179 8.13 -5.87 -29.00
CA GLU A 179 6.84 -5.94 -28.31
C GLU A 179 6.52 -7.34 -27.74
N ASP A 180 6.79 -8.41 -28.49
CA ASP A 180 6.59 -9.78 -28.01
C ASP A 180 7.53 -10.13 -26.85
N GLN A 181 8.80 -9.71 -26.94
CA GLN A 181 9.78 -9.92 -25.88
C GLN A 181 9.41 -9.17 -24.60
N LYS A 182 8.83 -7.97 -24.70
CA LYS A 182 8.29 -7.24 -23.54
C LYS A 182 7.16 -8.00 -22.87
N LEU A 183 6.24 -8.59 -23.65
CA LEU A 183 5.16 -9.41 -23.10
C LEU A 183 5.69 -10.69 -22.44
N GLU A 184 6.61 -11.40 -23.07
CA GLU A 184 7.27 -12.57 -22.48
C GLU A 184 8.03 -12.22 -21.20
N PHE A 185 8.73 -11.08 -21.16
CA PHE A 185 9.39 -10.59 -19.95
C PHE A 185 8.37 -10.38 -18.81
N LEU A 186 7.23 -9.75 -19.09
CA LEU A 186 6.20 -9.53 -18.08
C LEU A 186 5.60 -10.84 -17.56
N ILE A 187 5.41 -11.84 -18.43
CA ILE A 187 4.96 -13.17 -18.03
C ILE A 187 6.01 -13.86 -17.15
N ALA A 188 7.29 -13.75 -17.51
CA ALA A 188 8.36 -14.44 -16.80
C ALA A 188 8.70 -13.81 -15.44
N PHE A 189 8.66 -12.48 -15.33
CA PHE A 189 9.17 -11.76 -14.16
C PHE A 189 8.12 -11.00 -13.37
N ALA A 190 7.07 -10.49 -14.02
CA ALA A 190 6.02 -9.74 -13.32
C ALA A 190 4.89 -10.66 -12.85
N ALA A 191 4.33 -11.48 -13.74
CA ALA A 191 3.17 -12.33 -13.44
C ALA A 191 3.34 -13.23 -12.20
N PRO A 192 4.50 -13.88 -11.95
CA PRO A 192 4.70 -14.68 -10.75
C PRO A 192 4.55 -13.85 -9.46
N TRP A 193 4.95 -12.59 -9.48
CA TRP A 193 4.78 -11.70 -8.33
C TRP A 193 3.29 -11.42 -8.05
N TYR A 194 2.47 -11.18 -9.08
CA TYR A 194 1.02 -10.98 -8.91
C TYR A 194 0.31 -12.24 -8.41
N VAL A 195 0.69 -13.42 -8.94
CA VAL A 195 0.15 -14.71 -8.49
C VAL A 195 0.49 -14.93 -7.01
N ASN A 196 1.75 -14.72 -6.61
CA ASN A 196 2.17 -14.80 -5.21
C ASN A 196 1.45 -13.80 -4.31
N PHE A 197 1.26 -12.56 -4.78
CA PHE A 197 0.51 -11.56 -4.05
C PHE A 197 -0.90 -12.06 -3.73
N TRP A 198 -1.63 -12.52 -4.74
CA TRP A 198 -3.01 -12.95 -4.53
C TRP A 198 -3.08 -14.23 -3.71
N ALA A 199 -2.24 -15.23 -3.99
CA ALA A 199 -2.22 -16.49 -3.24
C ALA A 199 -2.00 -16.24 -1.74
N GLY A 200 -1.01 -15.41 -1.39
CA GLY A 200 -0.73 -15.10 0.01
C GLY A 200 -1.86 -14.32 0.69
N TRP A 201 -2.40 -13.28 0.04
CA TRP A 201 -3.50 -12.51 0.62
C TRP A 201 -4.82 -13.30 0.70
N SER A 202 -5.11 -14.14 -0.30
CA SER A 202 -6.25 -15.06 -0.30
C SER A 202 -6.14 -16.07 0.85
N HIS A 203 -4.94 -16.63 1.05
CA HIS A 203 -4.67 -17.48 2.21
C HIS A 203 -4.94 -16.74 3.52
N ALA A 204 -4.49 -15.49 3.67
CA ALA A 204 -4.72 -14.71 4.89
C ALA A 204 -6.22 -14.46 5.16
N ILE A 205 -6.98 -14.11 4.12
CA ILE A 205 -8.43 -13.89 4.20
C ILE A 205 -9.15 -15.16 4.67
N THR A 206 -8.81 -16.31 4.09
CA THR A 206 -9.49 -17.59 4.36
C THR A 206 -9.10 -18.21 5.70
N SER A 207 -7.82 -18.12 6.10
CA SER A 207 -7.28 -18.88 7.23
C SER A 207 -7.15 -18.09 8.54
N ARG A 208 -7.04 -16.75 8.51
CA ARG A 208 -6.67 -15.94 9.68
C ARG A 208 -7.68 -14.88 10.10
N LYS A 209 -8.85 -14.81 9.46
CA LYS A 209 -9.96 -13.89 9.81
C LYS A 209 -9.53 -12.42 9.93
N ILE A 210 -8.63 -11.96 9.05
CA ILE A 210 -8.30 -10.53 8.97
C ILE A 210 -9.48 -9.74 8.40
N ASP A 211 -9.69 -8.53 8.92
CA ASP A 211 -10.71 -7.58 8.43
C ASP A 211 -10.22 -6.93 7.12
N VAL A 212 -10.64 -7.51 6.00
CA VAL A 212 -10.25 -7.10 4.64
C VAL A 212 -11.48 -6.65 3.85
N SER A 213 -11.42 -5.42 3.35
CA SER A 213 -12.31 -4.92 2.29
C SER A 213 -11.68 -5.22 0.93
N LEU A 214 -12.11 -6.29 0.28
CA LEU A 214 -11.68 -6.63 -1.08
C LEU A 214 -12.34 -5.68 -2.09
N VAL A 215 -11.53 -5.11 -2.99
CA VAL A 215 -11.99 -4.17 -4.02
C VAL A 215 -11.47 -4.62 -5.38
N ASN A 216 -12.38 -4.95 -6.30
CA ASN A 216 -12.03 -5.20 -7.69
C ASN A 216 -12.06 -3.90 -8.50
N TYR A 217 -11.09 -3.73 -9.39
CA TYR A 217 -11.04 -2.58 -10.30
C TYR A 217 -12.26 -2.50 -11.25
N SER A 218 -12.79 -3.64 -11.69
CA SER A 218 -14.02 -3.68 -12.50
C SER A 218 -15.18 -3.02 -11.78
N ASP A 219 -15.35 -3.35 -10.50
CA ASP A 219 -16.46 -2.87 -9.69
C ASP A 219 -16.27 -1.39 -9.38
N LEU A 220 -15.02 -0.93 -9.19
CA LEU A 220 -14.71 0.49 -9.09
C LEU A 220 -15.12 1.29 -10.34
N LEU A 221 -15.10 0.70 -11.52
CA LEU A 221 -15.52 1.40 -12.74
C LEU A 221 -17.04 1.54 -12.83
N THR A 222 -17.80 0.59 -12.28
CA THR A 222 -19.26 0.54 -12.41
C THR A 222 -20.01 1.08 -11.20
N ASP A 223 -19.44 0.97 -10.00
CA ASP A 223 -20.09 1.29 -8.72
C ASP A 223 -19.16 2.02 -7.74
N PHE A 224 -18.39 2.97 -8.28
CA PHE A 224 -17.38 3.72 -7.54
C PHE A 224 -17.89 4.34 -6.24
N GLU A 225 -19.03 5.05 -6.31
CA GLU A 225 -19.57 5.79 -5.16
C GLU A 225 -19.94 4.85 -4.02
N SER A 226 -20.58 3.71 -4.31
CA SER A 226 -20.97 2.74 -3.29
C SER A 226 -19.76 2.09 -2.65
N ILE A 227 -18.72 1.74 -3.43
CA ILE A 227 -17.48 1.16 -2.88
C ILE A 227 -16.78 2.14 -1.95
N VAL A 228 -16.61 3.40 -2.38
CA VAL A 228 -16.00 4.45 -1.57
C VAL A 228 -16.81 4.70 -0.30
N TRP A 229 -18.14 4.74 -0.44
CA TRP A 229 -19.06 4.90 0.68
C TRP A 229 -18.94 3.74 1.69
N ASN A 230 -18.94 2.49 1.23
CA ASN A 230 -18.83 1.33 2.11
C ASN A 230 -17.52 1.36 2.92
N ILE A 231 -16.40 1.73 2.29
CA ILE A 231 -15.11 1.89 3.00
C ILE A 231 -15.20 3.02 4.02
N TYR A 232 -15.76 4.17 3.66
CA TYR A 232 -15.92 5.32 4.53
C TYR A 232 -16.84 5.05 5.73
N GLN A 233 -17.90 4.29 5.52
CA GLN A 233 -18.79 3.82 6.57
C GLN A 233 -18.10 2.81 7.48
N SER A 234 -17.25 1.94 6.92
CA SER A 234 -16.54 0.91 7.68
C SER A 234 -15.56 1.46 8.72
N VAL A 235 -15.20 2.75 8.62
CA VAL A 235 -14.41 3.47 9.61
C VAL A 235 -15.26 4.35 10.54
N GLY A 236 -16.58 4.25 10.47
CA GLY A 236 -17.51 4.87 11.42
C GLY A 236 -18.08 6.23 11.01
N TYR A 237 -17.95 6.64 9.74
CA TYR A 237 -18.53 7.90 9.26
C TYR A 237 -19.81 7.70 8.48
N ASN A 238 -20.74 8.65 8.64
CA ASN A 238 -22.00 8.68 7.89
C ASN A 238 -21.86 9.47 6.59
N LYS A 239 -22.75 9.20 5.63
CA LYS A 239 -22.83 9.96 4.38
C LYS A 239 -23.39 11.34 4.70
N ASP A 240 -22.54 12.35 4.73
CA ASP A 240 -22.89 13.73 5.03
C ASP A 240 -22.71 14.65 3.81
N ALA A 241 -23.01 15.94 3.99
CA ALA A 241 -22.85 16.94 2.94
C ALA A 241 -21.38 17.09 2.51
N GLN A 242 -20.41 16.91 3.42
CA GLN A 242 -18.99 17.02 3.09
C GLN A 242 -18.53 15.83 2.24
N PHE A 243 -18.98 14.62 2.56
CA PHE A 243 -18.73 13.42 1.74
C PHE A 243 -19.24 13.65 0.31
N THR A 244 -20.52 14.03 0.17
CA THR A 244 -21.15 14.21 -1.15
C THR A 244 -20.46 15.31 -1.96
N ALA A 245 -20.17 16.45 -1.34
CA ALA A 245 -19.48 17.55 -2.01
C ALA A 245 -18.07 17.14 -2.45
N LYS A 246 -17.30 16.48 -1.57
CA LYS A 246 -15.92 16.09 -1.87
C LYS A 246 -15.84 14.99 -2.93
N LEU A 247 -16.75 14.01 -2.89
CA LEU A 247 -16.81 12.97 -3.91
C LEU A 247 -17.16 13.54 -5.29
N SER A 248 -18.09 14.51 -5.35
CA SER A 248 -18.45 15.22 -6.58
C SER A 248 -17.26 16.00 -7.17
N GLU A 249 -16.53 16.74 -6.34
CA GLU A 249 -15.30 17.46 -6.72
C GLU A 249 -14.25 16.50 -7.33
N LEU A 250 -14.06 15.34 -6.70
CA LEU A 250 -13.08 14.34 -7.12
C LEU A 250 -13.50 13.65 -8.43
N ASN A 251 -14.78 13.34 -8.61
CA ASN A 251 -15.28 12.81 -9.88
C ASN A 251 -15.08 13.81 -11.05
N GLY A 252 -15.15 15.11 -10.77
CA GLY A 252 -14.87 16.15 -11.76
C GLY A 252 -13.39 16.37 -12.11
N SER A 253 -12.46 16.01 -11.21
CA SER A 253 -11.04 16.38 -11.30
C SER A 253 -10.05 15.21 -11.45
N VAL A 254 -10.42 13.99 -11.07
CA VAL A 254 -9.51 12.82 -10.99
C VAL A 254 -9.34 12.07 -12.32
N PHE A 255 -9.87 12.61 -13.42
CA PHE A 255 -9.74 12.03 -14.77
C PHE A 255 -8.32 12.06 -15.39
N THR A 256 -7.28 12.46 -14.68
CA THR A 256 -6.00 12.90 -15.28
C THR A 256 -4.89 11.86 -15.41
N ARG A 257 -5.05 10.62 -14.91
CA ARG A 257 -4.07 9.53 -15.13
C ARG A 257 -4.66 8.18 -15.56
N LYS A 258 -5.88 8.17 -16.14
CA LYS A 258 -6.38 6.96 -16.81
C LYS A 258 -5.62 6.80 -18.12
N ASN A 259 -4.53 6.04 -18.12
CA ASN A 259 -3.77 5.79 -19.34
C ASN A 259 -4.59 5.05 -20.42
N ILE A 260 -5.77 4.52 -20.09
CA ILE A 260 -6.91 4.20 -20.99
C ILE A 260 -8.16 3.84 -20.16
N GLY A 261 -8.01 3.29 -18.95
CA GLY A 261 -9.12 3.05 -18.00
C GLY A 261 -10.16 2.03 -18.47
N LYS A 262 -9.80 1.12 -19.38
CA LYS A 262 -10.66 0.05 -19.92
C LYS A 262 -10.25 -1.32 -19.39
N THR A 263 -11.23 -2.18 -19.19
CA THR A 263 -11.06 -3.63 -18.98
C THR A 263 -10.88 -4.35 -20.32
N GLY A 264 -10.34 -5.58 -20.30
CA GLY A 264 -10.24 -6.44 -21.49
C GLY A 264 -9.05 -6.12 -22.40
N ARG A 265 -8.04 -5.41 -21.88
CA ARG A 265 -6.79 -5.16 -22.60
C ARG A 265 -5.88 -6.39 -22.64
N GLY A 266 -6.11 -7.35 -21.75
CA GLY A 266 -5.46 -8.65 -21.74
C GLY A 266 -5.61 -9.47 -23.03
N ASP A 267 -6.45 -9.05 -23.98
CA ASP A 267 -6.56 -9.67 -25.30
C ASP A 267 -5.36 -9.45 -26.21
N GLN A 268 -4.43 -8.57 -25.82
CA GLN A 268 -3.15 -8.43 -26.51
C GLN A 268 -2.25 -9.66 -26.36
N PHE A 269 -2.46 -10.51 -25.35
CA PHE A 269 -1.71 -11.74 -25.19
C PHE A 269 -2.18 -12.82 -26.17
N SER A 270 -1.24 -13.54 -26.76
CA SER A 270 -1.52 -14.72 -27.58
C SER A 270 -2.15 -15.85 -26.74
N ALA A 271 -2.74 -16.84 -27.40
CA ALA A 271 -3.30 -18.01 -26.71
C ALA A 271 -2.23 -18.76 -25.89
N GLU A 272 -1.02 -18.91 -26.44
CA GLU A 272 0.10 -19.55 -25.74
C GLU A 272 0.54 -18.74 -24.50
N GLN A 273 0.62 -17.42 -24.63
CA GLN A 273 0.95 -16.53 -23.52
C GLN A 273 -0.11 -16.57 -22.41
N LYS A 274 -1.40 -16.58 -22.78
CA LYS A 274 -2.50 -16.75 -21.83
C LYS A 274 -2.39 -18.09 -21.08
N LEU A 275 -2.02 -19.17 -21.76
CA LEU A 275 -1.77 -20.48 -21.13
C LEU A 275 -0.58 -20.45 -20.18
N LYS A 276 0.54 -19.79 -20.55
CA LYS A 276 1.69 -19.61 -19.66
C LYS A 276 1.29 -18.89 -18.37
N ILE A 277 0.55 -17.78 -18.48
CA ILE A 277 0.04 -17.04 -17.32
C ILE A 277 -0.84 -17.93 -16.45
N GLN A 278 -1.78 -18.66 -17.07
CA GLN A 278 -2.67 -19.58 -16.33
C GLN A 278 -1.89 -20.66 -15.59
N SER A 279 -0.85 -21.22 -16.21
CA SER A 279 -0.07 -22.32 -15.63
C SER A 279 0.63 -21.95 -14.33
N LEU A 280 0.90 -20.66 -14.09
CA LEU A 280 1.48 -20.17 -12.83
C LEU A 280 0.58 -20.44 -11.61
N THR A 281 -0.74 -20.57 -11.82
CA THR A 281 -1.71 -20.86 -10.75
C THR A 281 -1.65 -22.31 -10.28
N SER A 282 -1.11 -23.23 -11.08
CA SER A 282 -1.11 -24.68 -10.80
C SER A 282 -0.32 -25.07 -9.54
N PHE A 283 0.56 -24.19 -9.07
CA PHE A 283 1.33 -24.38 -7.84
C PHE A 283 0.53 -24.07 -6.56
N PHE A 284 -0.68 -23.53 -6.68
CA PHE A 284 -1.54 -23.10 -5.56
C PHE A 284 -2.93 -23.74 -5.68
N PRO A 285 -3.06 -25.06 -5.49
CA PRO A 285 -4.30 -25.79 -5.76
C PRO A 285 -5.48 -25.44 -4.85
N ASP A 286 -5.22 -24.75 -3.74
CA ASP A 286 -6.19 -24.32 -2.74
C ASP A 286 -6.64 -22.85 -2.91
N THR A 287 -6.09 -22.14 -3.91
CA THR A 287 -6.37 -20.71 -4.12
C THR A 287 -7.32 -20.51 -5.30
N ASP A 288 -8.45 -19.82 -5.06
CA ASP A 288 -9.30 -19.30 -6.13
C ASP A 288 -8.69 -18.03 -6.73
N PHE A 289 -8.27 -18.06 -8.00
CA PHE A 289 -7.70 -16.92 -8.71
C PHE A 289 -8.72 -16.10 -9.51
N SER A 290 -10.02 -16.43 -9.43
CA SER A 290 -11.06 -15.72 -10.17
C SER A 290 -11.09 -14.21 -9.89
N PRO A 291 -10.76 -13.67 -8.68
CA PRO A 291 -10.72 -12.23 -8.45
C PRO A 291 -9.62 -11.49 -9.22
N ILE A 292 -8.61 -12.20 -9.74
CA ILE A 292 -7.59 -11.65 -10.63
C ILE A 292 -7.73 -12.15 -12.07
N GLY A 293 -8.88 -12.73 -12.43
CA GLY A 293 -9.22 -13.10 -13.80
C GLY A 293 -8.46 -14.30 -14.38
N LEU A 294 -8.01 -15.22 -13.52
CA LEU A 294 -7.39 -16.50 -13.89
C LEU A 294 -8.22 -17.67 -13.33
#